data_AF-A0A6N8FG32-F1
#
_entry.id   AF-A0A6N8FG32-F1
#
_cell.length_a   1.000
_cell.length_b   1.000
_cell.length_c   1.000
_cell.angle_alpha   90.00
_cell.angle_beta   90.00
_cell.angle_gamma   90.00
#
_symmetry.space_group_name_H-M   'P 1'
#
loop_
_entity.id
_entity.type
_entity.pdbx_description
1 polymer ?
#
loop_
_entity_poly.entity_id
_entity_poly.type
_entity_poly.pdbx_seq_one_letter_code
_entity_poly.pdbx_strand_id
1 'polypeptide(L)'
;MIEKIIRSPLSMMFFILLFGGLIWSKYYSPIEVKPYTNWITIGILVIIAVFFILIMIHNQKHPNRKINFFGWIPYEFKEEDEGKQWVTFQACRKVYIFFSFAIPISIILIALIEFPALPLLILIVIGMTQYGIFWWEENKYYKSESEEDYT
;
A
#
# COMPACT_ATOMS: atom_id res chain seq x y z
N MET A 1 18.99 1.60 2.10
CA MET A 1 17.86 1.83 3.04
C MET A 1 16.67 2.46 2.35
N ILE A 2 16.82 3.62 1.68
CA ILE A 2 15.72 4.31 0.97
C ILE A 2 15.04 3.42 -0.09
N GLU A 3 15.82 2.65 -0.86
CA GLU A 3 15.29 1.71 -1.86
C GLU A 3 14.37 0.64 -1.26
N LYS A 4 14.74 0.09 -0.09
CA LYS A 4 13.89 -0.89 0.63
C LYS A 4 12.58 -0.26 1.10
N ILE A 5 12.59 1.01 1.50
CA ILE A 5 11.39 1.73 1.94
C ILE A 5 10.47 2.02 0.74
N ILE A 6 11.02 2.52 -0.38
CA ILE A 6 10.25 2.84 -1.60
C ILE A 6 9.62 1.58 -2.20
N ARG A 7 10.30 0.44 -2.10
CA ARG A 7 9.84 -0.85 -2.65
C ARG A 7 9.02 -1.68 -1.66
N SER A 8 8.86 -1.21 -0.43
CA SER A 8 8.11 -1.95 0.57
C SER A 8 6.61 -1.81 0.34
N PRO A 9 5.83 -2.89 0.54
CA PRO A 9 4.36 -2.83 0.62
C PRO A 9 3.83 -1.80 1.63
N LEU A 10 4.63 -1.47 2.66
CA LEU A 10 4.30 -0.43 3.65
C LEU A 10 4.17 0.98 3.03
N SER A 11 4.94 1.25 1.98
CA SER A 11 4.82 2.53 1.26
C SER A 11 3.45 2.66 0.60
N MET A 12 2.91 1.57 0.04
CA MET A 12 1.58 1.53 -0.56
C MET A 12 0.48 1.70 0.50
N MET A 13 0.64 1.08 1.68
CA MET A 13 -0.25 1.32 2.83
C MET A 13 -0.29 2.79 3.21
N PHE A 14 0.87 3.44 3.28
CA PHE A 14 0.97 4.87 3.56
C PHE A 14 0.24 5.71 2.50
N PHE A 15 0.37 5.37 1.21
CA PHE A 15 -0.36 6.07 0.15
C PHE A 15 -1.87 5.86 0.21
N ILE A 16 -2.35 4.66 0.57
CA ILE A 16 -3.78 4.41 0.79
C ILE A 16 -4.32 5.33 1.90
N LEU A 17 -3.57 5.48 3.00
CA LEU A 17 -3.97 6.40 4.07
C LEU A 17 -3.96 7.86 3.61
N LEU A 18 -2.99 8.28 2.81
CA LEU A 18 -2.95 9.64 2.25
C LEU A 18 -4.12 9.91 1.32
N PHE A 19 -4.41 9.01 0.38
CA PHE A 19 -5.54 9.17 -0.54
C PHE A 19 -6.89 9.06 0.17
N GLY A 20 -7.01 8.13 1.11
CA GLY A 20 -8.19 8.02 1.97
C GLY A 20 -8.41 9.29 2.80
N GLY A 21 -7.34 9.84 3.36
CA GLY A 21 -7.34 11.10 4.10
C GLY A 21 -7.69 12.31 3.25
N LEU A 22 -7.29 12.34 1.98
CA LEU A 22 -7.71 13.38 1.02
C LEU A 22 -9.21 13.36 0.79
N ILE A 23 -9.78 12.19 0.51
CA ILE A 23 -11.22 12.03 0.31
C ILE A 23 -11.96 12.39 1.60
N TRP A 24 -11.47 11.92 2.75
CA TRP A 24 -12.03 12.25 4.06
C TRP A 24 -12.05 13.76 4.32
N SER A 25 -10.90 14.42 4.14
CA SER A 25 -10.73 15.86 4.36
C SER A 25 -11.67 16.70 3.50
N LYS A 26 -12.00 16.24 2.29
CA LYS A 26 -12.87 16.96 1.35
C LYS A 26 -14.36 16.72 1.59
N TYR A 27 -14.76 15.48 1.85
CA TYR A 27 -16.18 15.08 1.83
C TYR A 27 -16.78 14.82 3.20
N TYR A 28 -15.96 14.44 4.19
CA TYR A 28 -16.42 13.96 5.49
C TYR A 28 -15.87 14.78 6.68
N SER A 29 -15.10 15.83 6.40
CA SER A 29 -14.52 16.67 7.45
C SER A 29 -15.57 17.52 8.18
N PRO A 30 -15.45 17.67 9.52
CA PRO A 30 -16.25 18.61 10.28
C PRO A 30 -16.08 20.05 9.79
N ILE A 31 -17.09 20.90 10.04
CA ILE A 31 -17.09 22.30 9.59
C ILE A 31 -15.86 23.07 10.09
N GLU A 32 -15.40 22.77 11.29
CA GLU A 32 -14.20 23.37 11.92
C GLU A 32 -12.91 23.08 11.13
N VAL A 33 -12.84 21.93 10.45
CA VAL A 33 -11.64 21.47 9.73
C VAL A 33 -11.65 21.91 8.28
N LYS A 34 -12.83 22.21 7.70
CA LYS A 34 -13.00 22.63 6.29
C LYS A 34 -12.10 23.79 5.85
N PRO A 35 -11.84 24.85 6.65
CA PRO A 35 -10.92 25.92 6.26
C PRO A 35 -9.50 25.42 5.99
N TYR A 36 -9.09 24.33 6.63
CA TYR A 36 -7.76 23.74 6.49
C TYR A 36 -7.67 22.67 5.39
N THR A 37 -8.79 22.25 4.79
CA THR A 37 -8.83 21.20 3.76
C THR A 37 -7.88 21.49 2.59
N ASN A 38 -7.78 22.74 2.14
CA ASN A 38 -6.86 23.12 1.06
C ASN A 38 -5.40 22.96 1.48
N TRP A 39 -5.04 23.37 2.70
CA TRP A 39 -3.68 23.21 3.23
C TRP A 39 -3.31 21.74 3.41
N ILE A 40 -4.23 20.93 3.92
CA ILE A 40 -4.06 19.47 4.04
C ILE A 40 -3.84 18.86 2.65
N THR A 41 -4.65 19.26 1.67
CA THR A 41 -4.54 18.77 0.28
C THR A 41 -3.18 19.12 -0.32
N ILE A 42 -2.74 20.37 -0.18
CA ILE A 42 -1.42 20.82 -0.64
C ILE A 42 -0.31 20.04 0.05
N GLY A 43 -0.39 19.86 1.38
CA GLY A 43 0.60 19.09 2.13
C GLY A 43 0.74 17.65 1.63
N ILE A 44 -0.37 16.97 1.34
CA ILE A 44 -0.37 15.61 0.79
C ILE A 44 0.22 15.58 -0.62
N LEU A 45 -0.14 16.54 -1.48
CA LEU A 45 0.44 16.65 -2.82
C LEU A 45 1.95 16.89 -2.79
N VAL A 46 2.44 17.70 -1.83
CA VAL A 46 3.88 17.91 -1.61
C VAL A 46 4.56 16.60 -1.19
N ILE A 47 3.97 15.82 -0.28
CA ILE A 47 4.52 14.51 0.13
C ILE A 47 4.61 13.56 -1.08
N ILE A 48 3.56 13.49 -1.89
CA ILE A 48 3.55 12.68 -3.13
C ILE A 48 4.64 13.15 -4.10
N ALA A 49 4.76 14.47 -4.31
CA ALA A 49 5.79 15.03 -5.18
C ALA A 49 7.21 14.72 -4.69
N VAL A 50 7.47 14.85 -3.38
CA VAL A 50 8.75 14.47 -2.78
C VAL A 50 9.05 12.99 -3.01
N PHE A 51 8.06 12.10 -2.86
CA PHE A 51 8.24 10.69 -3.14
C PHE A 51 8.64 10.41 -4.60
N PHE A 52 7.98 11.05 -5.57
CA PHE A 52 8.36 10.95 -6.98
C PHE A 52 9.77 11.49 -7.26
N ILE A 53 10.14 12.61 -6.63
CA ILE A 53 11.50 13.16 -6.74
C ILE A 53 12.54 12.17 -6.19
N LEU A 54 12.26 11.51 -5.06
CA LEU A 54 13.14 10.47 -4.50
C LEU A 54 13.33 9.30 -5.46
N ILE A 55 12.26 8.87 -6.14
CA ILE A 55 12.33 7.82 -7.17
C ILE A 55 13.17 8.30 -8.36
N MET A 56 12.99 9.54 -8.82
CA MET A 56 13.81 10.09 -9.92
C MET A 56 15.29 10.12 -9.55
N ILE A 57 15.63 10.60 -8.35
CA ILE A 57 17.00 10.61 -7.84
C ILE A 57 17.56 9.19 -7.75
N HIS A 58 16.77 8.23 -7.26
CA HIS A 58 17.17 6.83 -7.18
C HIS A 58 17.43 6.24 -8.58
N ASN A 59 16.54 6.48 -9.54
CA ASN A 59 16.66 6.00 -10.91
C ASN A 59 17.86 6.61 -11.65
N GLN A 60 18.23 7.85 -11.35
CA GLN A 60 19.46 8.48 -11.87
C GLN A 60 20.72 7.85 -11.26
N LYS A 61 20.72 7.56 -9.95
CA LYS A 61 21.85 6.94 -9.26
C LYS A 61 22.04 5.46 -9.59
N HIS A 62 20.97 4.75 -9.92
CA HIS A 62 20.98 3.31 -10.19
C HIS A 62 20.33 2.98 -11.55
N PRO A 63 21.01 3.30 -12.68
CA PRO A 63 20.45 3.11 -14.01
C PRO A 63 20.18 1.64 -14.39
N ASN A 64 20.85 0.69 -13.73
CA ASN A 64 20.64 -0.75 -13.96
C ASN A 64 19.46 -1.33 -13.16
N ARG A 65 18.92 -0.59 -12.18
CA ARG A 65 17.82 -1.05 -11.30
C ARG A 65 16.72 0.01 -11.19
N LYS A 66 16.21 0.45 -12.34
CA LYS A 66 15.20 1.51 -12.40
C LYS A 66 13.87 1.04 -11.84
N ILE A 67 13.28 1.87 -10.99
CA ILE A 67 11.90 1.74 -10.53
C ILE A 67 11.01 2.39 -11.58
N ASN A 68 10.38 1.57 -12.42
CA ASN A 68 9.42 2.04 -13.40
C ASN A 68 8.00 2.04 -12.80
N PHE A 69 7.50 3.23 -12.47
CA PHE A 69 6.16 3.46 -11.92
C PHE A 69 5.03 3.37 -12.97
N PHE A 70 5.35 3.48 -14.27
CA PHE A 70 4.37 3.38 -15.36
C PHE A 70 4.17 1.94 -15.86
N GLY A 71 4.79 0.96 -15.21
CA GLY A 71 4.56 -0.44 -15.50
C GLY A 71 3.22 -0.91 -14.93
N TRP A 72 2.48 -1.71 -15.70
CA TRP A 72 1.26 -2.40 -15.23
C TRP A 72 1.54 -3.48 -14.18
N ILE A 73 2.80 -3.89 -14.08
CA ILE A 73 3.27 -4.89 -13.12
C ILE A 73 3.87 -4.13 -11.93
N PRO A 74 3.25 -4.22 -10.74
CA PRO A 74 3.81 -3.68 -9.50
C PRO A 74 5.24 -4.15 -9.28
N TYR A 75 6.03 -3.32 -8.62
CA TYR A 75 7.45 -3.60 -8.42
C TYR A 75 7.64 -4.87 -7.58
N GLU A 76 6.72 -5.16 -6.67
CA GLU A 76 6.69 -6.35 -5.82
C GLU A 76 6.69 -7.65 -6.64
N PHE A 77 6.12 -7.64 -7.85
CA PHE A 77 6.06 -8.79 -8.75
C PHE A 77 7.24 -8.86 -9.74
N LYS A 78 8.21 -7.94 -9.65
CA LYS A 78 9.44 -7.98 -10.47
C LYS A 78 10.48 -8.83 -9.76
N GLU A 79 10.21 -10.13 -9.76
CA GLU A 79 11.08 -11.13 -9.15
C GLU A 79 12.10 -11.63 -10.16
N GLU A 80 13.36 -11.61 -9.76
CA GLU A 80 14.49 -12.10 -10.56
C GLU A 80 14.81 -13.57 -10.24
N ASP A 81 14.14 -14.17 -9.25
CA ASP A 81 14.45 -15.48 -8.67
C ASP A 81 13.16 -16.30 -8.44
N GLU A 82 13.22 -17.61 -8.71
CA GLU A 82 12.13 -18.58 -8.52
C GLU A 82 11.68 -18.67 -7.04
N GLY A 83 12.62 -18.54 -6.10
CA GLY A 83 12.29 -18.53 -4.67
C GLY A 83 11.34 -17.39 -4.32
N LYS A 84 11.61 -16.19 -4.84
CA LYS A 84 10.78 -15.00 -4.61
C LYS A 84 9.41 -15.11 -5.28
N GLN A 85 9.34 -15.75 -6.46
CA GLN A 85 8.06 -16.07 -7.11
C GLN A 85 7.17 -16.94 -6.23
N TRP A 86 7.75 -17.92 -5.54
CA TRP A 86 6.99 -18.76 -4.64
C TRP A 86 6.45 -18.01 -3.42
N VAL A 87 7.26 -17.11 -2.84
CA VAL A 87 6.83 -16.24 -1.72
C VAL A 87 5.64 -15.39 -2.12
N THR A 88 5.76 -14.70 -3.24
CA THR A 88 4.72 -13.79 -3.72
C THR A 88 3.46 -14.54 -4.11
N PHE A 89 3.58 -15.74 -4.69
CA PHE A 89 2.44 -16.61 -4.93
C PHE A 89 1.68 -16.95 -3.64
N GLN A 90 2.40 -17.30 -2.57
CA GLN A 90 1.78 -17.57 -1.27
C GLN A 90 1.12 -16.33 -0.67
N ALA A 91 1.78 -15.18 -0.77
CA ALA A 91 1.25 -13.90 -0.32
C ALA A 91 -0.06 -13.54 -1.07
N CYS A 92 -0.04 -13.62 -2.40
CA CYS A 92 -1.22 -13.39 -3.25
C CYS A 92 -2.35 -14.37 -2.95
N ARG A 93 -2.04 -15.65 -2.73
CA ARG A 93 -3.04 -16.65 -2.36
C ARG A 93 -3.75 -16.28 -1.06
N LYS A 94 -3.03 -15.80 -0.04
CA LYS A 94 -3.62 -15.35 1.23
C LYS A 94 -4.49 -14.11 1.05
N VAL A 95 -4.01 -13.13 0.29
CA VAL A 95 -4.77 -11.92 -0.05
C VAL A 95 -6.05 -12.26 -0.80
N TYR A 96 -6.00 -13.19 -1.75
CA TYR A 96 -7.17 -13.66 -2.49
C TYR A 96 -8.20 -14.33 -1.56
N ILE A 97 -7.76 -15.22 -0.67
CA ILE A 97 -8.63 -15.83 0.34
C ILE A 97 -9.25 -14.75 1.23
N PHE A 98 -8.47 -13.76 1.67
CA PHE A 98 -8.99 -12.62 2.42
C PHE A 98 -10.10 -11.89 1.67
N PHE A 99 -9.89 -11.54 0.39
CA PHE A 99 -10.89 -10.85 -0.43
C PHE A 99 -12.18 -11.65 -0.60
N SER A 100 -12.09 -12.98 -0.68
CA SER A 100 -13.27 -13.85 -0.84
C SER A 100 -14.30 -13.71 0.28
N PHE A 101 -13.86 -13.35 1.49
CA PHE A 101 -14.75 -13.08 2.63
C PHE A 101 -14.91 -11.58 2.91
N ALA A 102 -13.86 -10.79 2.75
CA ALA A 102 -13.86 -9.36 3.06
C ALA A 102 -14.86 -8.59 2.18
N ILE A 103 -14.98 -8.92 0.91
CA ILE A 103 -15.90 -8.24 -0.02
C ILE A 103 -17.36 -8.52 0.37
N PRO A 104 -17.83 -9.78 0.49
CA PRO A 104 -19.21 -10.06 0.91
C PRO A 104 -19.57 -9.43 2.26
N ILE A 105 -18.68 -9.53 3.26
CA ILE A 105 -18.89 -8.93 4.58
C ILE A 105 -19.04 -7.40 4.45
N SER A 106 -18.20 -6.77 3.65
CA SER A 106 -18.25 -5.33 3.42
C SER A 106 -19.56 -4.87 2.79
N ILE A 107 -20.08 -5.63 1.82
CA ILE A 107 -21.37 -5.33 1.19
C ILE A 107 -22.50 -5.39 2.23
N ILE A 108 -22.49 -6.41 3.10
CA ILE A 108 -23.46 -6.54 4.19
C ILE A 108 -23.35 -5.35 5.16
N LEU A 109 -22.13 -4.99 5.57
CA LEU A 109 -21.90 -3.85 6.48
C LEU A 109 -22.40 -2.54 5.88
N ILE A 110 -22.14 -2.27 4.60
CA ILE A 110 -22.61 -1.08 3.91
C ILE A 110 -24.15 -1.05 3.82
N ALA A 111 -24.78 -2.20 3.60
CA ALA A 111 -26.24 -2.29 3.52
C ALA A 111 -26.94 -2.11 4.87
N LEU A 112 -26.29 -2.48 5.98
CA LEU A 112 -26.89 -2.45 7.32
C LEU A 112 -26.62 -1.15 8.09
N ILE A 113 -25.52 -0.44 7.79
CA ILE A 113 -25.07 0.70 8.58
C ILE A 113 -25.20 1.98 7.75
N GLU A 114 -26.06 2.89 8.20
CA GLU A 114 -26.27 4.21 7.59
C GLU A 114 -25.16 5.20 8.00
N PHE A 115 -23.91 4.92 7.60
CA PHE A 115 -22.78 5.82 7.82
C PHE A 115 -22.17 6.26 6.49
N PRO A 116 -22.28 7.56 6.09
CA PRO A 116 -21.87 8.03 4.76
C PRO A 116 -20.40 7.78 4.41
N ALA A 117 -19.50 7.73 5.40
CA ALA A 117 -18.08 7.49 5.19
C ALA A 117 -17.69 6.00 5.31
N LEU A 118 -18.65 5.10 5.56
CA LEU A 118 -18.39 3.68 5.75
C LEU A 118 -17.73 3.01 4.54
N PRO A 119 -18.16 3.26 3.28
CA PRO A 119 -17.50 2.65 2.13
C PRO A 119 -16.03 3.05 2.02
N LEU A 120 -15.71 4.31 2.35
CA LEU A 120 -14.33 4.80 2.37
C LEU A 120 -13.51 4.12 3.47
N LEU A 121 -14.05 4.01 4.68
CA LEU A 121 -13.37 3.31 5.79
C LEU A 121 -13.10 1.84 5.44
N ILE A 122 -14.09 1.16 4.86
CA ILE A 122 -13.94 -0.23 4.40
C ILE A 122 -12.83 -0.34 3.36
N LEU A 123 -12.79 0.55 2.36
CA LEU A 123 -11.74 0.54 1.34
C LEU A 123 -10.35 0.76 1.95
N ILE A 124 -10.22 1.66 2.93
CA ILE A 124 -8.96 1.88 3.63
C ILE A 124 -8.56 0.62 4.42
N VAL A 125 -9.49 0.02 5.18
CA VAL A 125 -9.23 -1.17 6.00
C VAL A 125 -8.85 -2.36 5.14
N ILE A 126 -9.63 -2.65 4.10
CA ILE A 126 -9.32 -3.74 3.14
C ILE A 126 -7.99 -3.47 2.46
N GLY A 127 -7.77 -2.23 1.98
CA GLY A 127 -6.55 -1.80 1.33
C GLY A 127 -5.32 -1.97 2.21
N MET A 128 -5.39 -1.52 3.46
CA MET A 128 -4.33 -1.69 4.45
C MET A 128 -4.08 -3.18 4.76
N THR A 129 -5.16 -3.95 4.91
CA THR A 129 -5.06 -5.37 5.29
C THR A 129 -4.41 -6.19 4.18
N GLN A 130 -4.73 -5.96 2.89
CA GLN A 130 -4.09 -6.71 1.79
C GLN A 130 -2.56 -6.51 1.76
N TYR A 131 -2.09 -5.27 1.90
CA TYR A 131 -0.65 -4.97 1.91
C TYR A 131 0.00 -5.41 3.22
N GLY A 132 -0.74 -5.40 4.33
CA GLY A 132 -0.28 -5.96 5.61
C GLY A 132 -0.07 -7.47 5.55
N ILE A 133 -1.01 -8.21 4.95
CA ILE A 133 -0.88 -9.67 4.71
C ILE A 133 0.33 -9.93 3.81
N PHE A 134 0.46 -9.15 2.73
CA PHE A 134 1.58 -9.29 1.79
C PHE A 134 2.93 -9.06 2.49
N TRP A 135 3.05 -7.97 3.23
CA TRP A 135 4.25 -7.63 3.99
C TRP A 135 4.60 -8.67 5.06
N TRP A 136 3.58 -9.17 5.77
CA TRP A 136 3.79 -10.22 6.77
C TRP A 136 4.38 -11.47 6.13
N GLU A 137 3.84 -11.89 5.00
CA GLU A 137 4.32 -13.09 4.32
C GLU A 137 5.74 -12.91 3.81
N GLU A 138 6.03 -11.79 3.13
CA GLU A 138 7.37 -11.46 2.65
C GLU A 138 8.40 -11.45 3.80
N ASN A 139 8.05 -10.82 4.93
CA ASN A 139 8.93 -10.73 6.09
C ASN A 139 9.14 -12.08 6.81
N LYS A 140 8.17 -13.00 6.71
CA LYS A 140 8.31 -14.36 7.24
C LYS A 140 9.42 -15.12 6.49
N TYR A 141 9.48 -14.98 5.16
CA TYR A 141 10.52 -15.62 4.35
C TYR A 141 11.90 -15.06 4.60
N TYR A 142 12.03 -13.73 4.70
CA TYR A 142 13.33 -13.13 5.01
C TYR A 142 13.91 -13.61 6.35
N LYS A 143 13.05 -13.91 7.33
CA LYS A 143 13.49 -14.48 8.61
C LYS A 143 13.91 -15.94 8.48
N SER A 144 13.16 -16.77 7.74
CA SER A 144 13.52 -18.18 7.57
C SER A 144 14.81 -18.37 6.78
N GLU A 145 15.01 -17.58 5.72
CA GLU A 145 16.26 -17.60 4.92
C GLU A 145 17.47 -17.18 5.77
N SER A 146 17.28 -16.18 6.65
CA SER A 146 18.32 -15.76 7.58
C SER A 146 18.62 -16.75 8.71
N GLU A 147 17.77 -17.75 8.96
CA GLU A 147 18.01 -18.79 9.97
C GLU A 147 18.72 -20.02 9.37
N GLU A 148 18.43 -20.36 8.10
CA GLU A 148 19.08 -21.47 7.39
C GLU A 148 20.57 -21.18 7.06
N ASP A 149 20.93 -19.92 6.80
CA ASP A 149 22.32 -19.50 6.49
C ASP A 149 23.31 -19.64 7.68
N TYR A 150 22.82 -19.89 8.90
CA TYR A 150 23.64 -20.10 10.11
C TYR A 150 23.64 -21.55 10.63
N THR A 151 23.06 -22.49 9.90
CA THR A 151 23.05 -23.95 10.21
C THR A 151 23.83 -24.75 9.17
#